data_AF-A0A645H2H2-F1
#
_entry.id   AF-A0A645H2H2-F1
#
_cell.length_a   1.000
_cell.length_b   1.000
_cell.length_c   1.000
_cell.angle_alpha   90.00
_cell.angle_beta   90.00
_cell.angle_gamma   90.00
#
_symmetry.space_group_name_H-M   'P 1'
#
loop_
_entity.id
_entity.type
_entity.pdbx_description
1 polymer ?
#
loop_
_entity_poly.entity_id
_entity_poly.type
_entity_poly.pdbx_seq_one_letter_code
_entity_poly.pdbx_strand_id
1 'polypeptide(L)' 'MRLLFVNTLQEKGAERDFSFIIKQNGMFSFSGLTKEQVLRLREEFGVYAVASGRVNVAGMTPDNMAPLCEAIVAVL' A
#
# COMPACT_ATOMS: atom_id res chain seq x y z
N MET A 1 8.49 -2.85 8.91
CA MET A 1 7.40 -2.20 8.15
C MET A 1 7.20 -2.76 6.74
N ARG A 2 8.17 -2.70 5.82
CA ARG A 2 7.96 -3.20 4.43
C ARG A 2 7.60 -4.69 4.34
N LEU A 3 8.30 -5.53 5.10
CA LEU A 3 8.00 -6.96 5.15
C LEU A 3 6.57 -7.20 5.68
N LEU A 4 6.22 -6.53 6.78
CA LEU A 4 4.87 -6.58 7.34
C LEU A 4 3.82 -6.13 6.31
N PHE A 5 4.09 -5.05 5.57
CA PHE A 5 3.19 -4.53 4.54
C PHE A 5 2.94 -5.52 3.40
N VAL A 6 4.02 -6.09 2.83
CA VAL A 6 3.88 -7.06 1.72
C VAL A 6 3.22 -8.35 2.18
N ASN A 7 3.58 -8.86 3.36
CA ASN A 7 2.95 -10.06 3.91
C ASN A 7 1.47 -9.83 4.19
N THR A 8 1.10 -8.69 4.79
CA THR A 8 -0.30 -8.38 5.08
C THR A 8 -1.10 -8.19 3.79
N LEU A 9 -0.54 -7.60 2.73
CA LEU A 9 -1.21 -7.54 1.42
C LEU A 9 -1.54 -8.93 0.88
N GLN A 10 -0.60 -9.88 0.96
CA GLN A 10 -0.84 -11.27 0.54
C GLN A 10 -1.91 -11.94 1.42
N GLU A 11 -1.83 -11.76 2.74
CA GLU A 11 -2.84 -12.27 3.69
C GLU A 11 -4.24 -11.72 3.43
N LYS A 12 -4.35 -10.48 2.96
CA LYS A 12 -5.63 -9.82 2.60
C LYS A 12 -6.11 -10.14 1.18
N GLY A 13 -5.40 -10.99 0.43
CA GLY A 13 -5.86 -11.49 -0.87
C GLY A 13 -5.36 -10.71 -2.09
N ALA A 14 -4.27 -9.95 -1.97
CA ALA A 14 -3.64 -9.34 -3.14
C ALA A 14 -3.07 -10.41 -4.09
N GLU A 15 -3.64 -10.56 -5.28
CA GLU A 15 -3.16 -11.51 -6.31
C GLU A 15 -1.87 -11.02 -7.00
N ARG A 16 -1.66 -9.71 -7.04
CA ARG A 16 -0.47 -9.08 -7.64
C ARG A 16 0.75 -9.26 -6.73
N ASP A 17 1.92 -9.53 -7.33
CA ASP A 17 3.18 -9.57 -6.58
C ASP A 17 3.65 -8.17 -6.15
N PHE A 18 3.82 -7.97 -4.84
CA PHE A 18 4.36 -6.76 -4.21
C PHE A 18 5.77 -6.95 -3.61
N SER A 19 6.44 -8.09 -3.86
CA SER A 19 7.76 -8.43 -3.32
C SER A 19 8.84 -7.38 -3.63
N PHE A 20 8.68 -6.64 -4.74
CA PHE A 20 9.58 -5.56 -5.14
C PHE A 20 9.62 -4.40 -4.13
N ILE A 21 8.57 -4.19 -3.32
CA ILE A 21 8.55 -3.16 -2.27
C ILE A 21 9.58 -3.45 -1.19
N ILE A 22 9.81 -4.72 -0.85
CA ILE A 22 10.77 -5.14 0.18
C ILE A 22 12.20 -4.74 -0.19
N LYS A 23 12.52 -4.77 -1.49
CA LYS A 23 13.86 -4.47 -2.02
C LYS A 23 14.14 -2.95 -2.11
N GLN A 24 13.14 -2.10 -1.94
CA GLN A 24 13.29 -0.65 -1.99
C GLN A 24 13.84 -0.09 -0.67
N ASN A 25 14.69 0.94 -0.77
CA ASN A 25 15.32 1.59 0.38
C ASN A 25 14.80 3.02 0.58
N GLY A 26 14.98 3.55 1.79
CA GLY A 26 14.60 4.92 2.17
C GLY A 26 13.22 5.02 2.83
N MET A 27 12.71 6.24 2.94
CA MET A 27 11.43 6.54 3.63
C MET A 27 10.20 6.26 2.75
N PHE A 28 10.37 6.31 1.43
CA PHE A 28 9.29 6.12 0.47
C PHE A 28 9.40 4.80 -0.28
N SER A 29 8.29 4.35 -0.83
CA SER A 29 8.27 3.25 -1.80
C SER A 29 7.26 3.55 -2.91
N PHE A 30 7.54 3.06 -4.11
CA PHE A 30 6.52 2.98 -5.16
C PHE A 30 5.69 1.72 -4.90
N SER A 31 4.38 1.90 -4.72
CA SER A 31 3.41 0.82 -4.50
C SER A 31 3.06 0.06 -5.78
N GLY A 32 3.27 0.69 -6.95
CA GLY A 32 2.80 0.16 -8.23
C GLY A 32 1.32 0.40 -8.51
N LEU A 33 0.61 1.11 -7.62
CA LEU A 33 -0.78 1.53 -7.83
C LEU A 33 -0.88 2.59 -8.93
N THR A 34 -1.95 2.54 -9.72
CA THR A 34 -2.24 3.57 -10.71
C THR A 34 -2.84 4.82 -10.06
N LYS A 35 -2.90 5.92 -10.80
CA LYS A 35 -3.52 7.17 -10.34
C LYS A 35 -4.98 6.97 -9.95
N GLU A 36 -5.72 6.16 -10.71
CA GLU A 36 -7.13 5.85 -10.50
C GLU A 36 -7.30 5.05 -9.19
N GLN A 37 -6.43 4.09 -8.92
CA GLN A 37 -6.44 3.31 -7.67
C GLN A 37 -6.11 4.19 -6.46
N VAL A 38 -5.13 5.09 -6.58
CA VAL A 38 -4.82 6.08 -5.53
C VAL A 38 -5.99 7.03 -5.28
N LEU A 39 -6.71 7.43 -6.33
CA LEU A 39 -7.90 8.26 -6.18
C LEU A 39 -9.01 7.51 -5.43
N ARG A 40 -9.27 6.24 -5.79
CA ARG A 40 -10.24 5.40 -5.08
C ARG A 40 -9.88 5.20 -3.61
N LEU A 41 -8.60 4.96 -3.30
CA LEU A 41 -8.12 4.89 -1.91
C LEU A 41 -8.48 6.14 -1.10
N ARG A 42 -8.36 7.31 -1.72
CA ARG A 42 -8.68 8.58 -1.08
C ARG A 42 -10.18 8.73 -0.84
N GLU A 43 -11.00 8.53 -1.86
CA GLU A 43 -12.44 8.80 -1.80
C GLU A 43 -13.22 7.71 -1.02
N GLU A 44 -12.83 6.45 -1.14
CA GLU A 44 -13.55 5.31 -0.54
C GLU A 44 -13.04 4.96 0.86
N PHE A 45 -11.75 5.17 1.15
CA PHE A 45 -11.10 4.67 2.36
C PHE A 45 -10.36 5.74 3.17
N GLY A 46 -10.28 6.99 2.70
CA GLY A 46 -9.53 8.05 3.37
C GLY A 46 -8.02 7.80 3.43
N VAL A 47 -7.49 6.97 2.53
CA VAL A 47 -6.05 6.67 2.42
C VAL A 47 -5.41 7.60 1.41
N TYR A 48 -4.51 8.48 1.87
CA TYR A 48 -3.88 9.50 1.04
C TYR A 48 -2.46 9.08 0.63
N ALA A 49 -2.19 9.09 -0.67
CA ALA A 49 -0.87 8.85 -1.25
C ALA A 49 -0.61 9.80 -2.44
N VAL A 50 0.63 9.86 -2.92
CA VAL A 50 0.94 10.65 -4.12
C VAL A 50 0.34 9.94 -5.34
N ALA A 51 -0.26 10.70 -6.26
CA ALA A 51 -0.90 10.17 -7.48
C ALA A 51 0.00 9.29 -8.36
N SER A 52 1.33 9.35 -8.18
CA SER A 52 2.31 8.46 -8.81
C SER A 52 2.42 7.07 -8.15
N GLY A 53 1.58 6.77 -7.16
CA GLY A 53 1.67 5.55 -6.35
C GLY A 53 2.80 5.56 -5.33
N ARG A 54 3.47 6.70 -5.10
CA ARG A 54 4.52 6.84 -4.06
C ARG A 54 3.88 6.93 -2.67
N VAL A 55 4.23 5.98 -1.81
CA VAL A 55 3.74 5.87 -0.42
C VAL A 55 4.86 6.14 0.60
N ASN A 56 4.50 6.72 1.74
CA ASN A 56 5.42 6.93 2.87
C ASN A 56 5.37 5.71 3.80
N VAL A 57 6.47 4.97 3.87
CA VAL A 57 6.57 3.77 4.73
C VAL A 57 6.64 4.13 6.21
N ALA A 58 7.13 5.33 6.55
CA ALA A 58 7.18 5.79 7.94
C ALA A 58 5.79 6.15 8.52
N GLY A 59 4.78 6.35 7.68
CA GLY A 59 3.38 6.56 8.11
C GLY A 59 2.63 5.27 8.41
N MET A 60 3.22 4.11 8.12
CA MET A 60 2.65 2.81 8.42
C MET A 60 2.98 2.42 9.87
N THR A 61 2.00 1.89 10.59
CA THR A 61 2.15 1.32 11.93
C THR A 61 1.57 -0.10 11.93
N PRO A 62 1.91 -0.94 12.92
CA PRO A 62 1.23 -2.24 13.07
C PRO A 62 -0.29 -2.09 13.16
N ASP A 63 -0.77 -1.06 13.87
CA ASP A 63 -2.19 -0.83 14.13
C ASP A 63 -2.98 -0.43 12.88
N ASN A 64 -2.37 0.32 11.95
CA ASN A 64 -3.03 0.74 10.72
C ASN A 64 -2.75 -0.18 9.52
N MET A 65 -1.95 -1.24 9.70
CA MET A 65 -1.51 -2.09 8.60
C MET A 65 -2.67 -2.87 7.97
N ALA A 66 -3.50 -3.51 8.80
CA ALA A 66 -4.62 -4.30 8.34
C ALA A 66 -5.63 -3.47 7.51
N PRO A 67 -6.17 -2.34 8.02
CA PRO A 67 -7.10 -1.53 7.24
C PRO A 67 -6.46 -0.90 6.00
N LEU A 68 -5.16 -0.55 6.05
CA LEU A 68 -4.43 -0.07 4.88
C LEU A 68 -4.37 -1.13 3.76
N CYS A 69 -4.04 -2.38 4.11
CA CYS A 69 -3.93 -3.45 3.13
C CYS A 69 -5.30 -3.87 2.58
N GLU A 70 -6.34 -3.87 3.42
CA GLU A 70 -7.73 -4.09 2.98
C GLU A 70 -8.18 -3.04 1.97
N ALA A 71 -7.91 -1.76 2.25
CA ALA A 71 -8.21 -0.67 1.32
C ALA A 71 -7.46 -0.82 -0.01
N ILE A 72 -6.17 -1.20 0.04
CA ILE A 72 -5.38 -1.42 -1.17
C ILE A 72 -5.98 -2.55 -2.00
N VAL A 73 -6.27 -3.71 -1.39
CA VAL A 73 -6.85 -4.86 -2.10
C VAL A 73 -8.20 -4.52 -2.73
N ALA A 74 -9.04 -3.74 -2.06
CA ALA A 74 -10.35 -3.32 -2.58
C ALA A 74 -10.27 -2.41 -3.83
N VAL A 75 -9.12 -1.79 -4.08
CA VAL A 75 -8.90 -0.94 -5.25
C VAL A 75 -7.99 -1.55 -6.32
N LEU A 76 -7.42 -2.74 -6.07
CA LEU A 76 -6.62 -3.47 -7.08
C LEU A 76 -7.49 -3.83 -8.29
#